data_AF-A0A346NBH4-F1
#
_entry.id   AF-A0A346NBH4-F1
#
_cell.length_a   1.000
_cell.length_b   1.000
_cell.length_c   1.000
_cell.angle_alpha   90.00
_cell.angle_beta   90.00
_cell.angle_gamma   90.00
#
_symmetry.space_group_name_H-M   'P 1'
#
loop_
_entity.id
_entity.type
_entity.pdbx_description
1 polymer ?
#
loop_
_entity_poly.entity_id
_entity_poly.type
_entity_poly.pdbx_seq_one_letter_code
_entity_poly.pdbx_strand_id
1 'polypeptide(L)'
;MVKKYINEKNLQVAMTEYNEDMVVGGRVRTQYKDTVGFVSKIYDNETGAGEQIYAVVPTKAEVTGDPEAVEEVTVLFRGSTSPDKLFTQGADVWNDWIENDVPIGLRIWSQNHPNYSEDYDHATAQLQTAAKDLKELMALYPNAQFKLYAHSLGSMQGQYAIADLPAANLSRIEGAYLYNAPNIYGLMTNRQKNNVDQIKGRIQNYVDPRDWISMVGRQIDKGSAEAVGQVFYVDSRKAEGMAAQHMTYGYELTEDGAIKTLNADQAMVLVQVDQLMTGYYELKGRLSASGGGLDSQETFFLDSEQSMIIASGIRQAASLAAEDVKAYRNEAFSKAEALYQKVKEIPWFVTELTADEVQAAYAEAGVTYESMVGKTERHFDKKVKNMETAETVFSDLEADVQAGTEAALEADSSLAGAIASWQK
;
A
#
# COMPACT_ATOMS: atom_id res chain seq x y z
N MET A 1 15.01 -11.33 -25.51
CA MET A 1 14.42 -10.06 -25.08
C MET A 1 14.42 -10.03 -23.57
N VAL A 2 14.92 -8.97 -22.94
CA VAL A 2 14.79 -8.78 -21.49
C VAL A 2 13.30 -8.66 -21.18
N LYS A 3 12.82 -9.39 -20.17
CA LYS A 3 11.43 -9.33 -19.74
C LYS A 3 11.14 -7.93 -19.20
N LYS A 4 10.05 -7.30 -19.65
CA LYS A 4 9.64 -5.98 -19.16
C LYS A 4 8.71 -6.11 -17.96
N TYR A 5 8.78 -5.15 -17.04
CA TYR A 5 7.76 -4.99 -16.00
C TYR A 5 6.45 -4.50 -16.62
N ILE A 6 5.33 -4.66 -15.93
CA ILE A 6 4.05 -4.10 -16.37
C ILE A 6 4.16 -2.59 -16.56
N ASN A 7 3.40 -2.05 -17.51
CA ASN A 7 3.47 -0.62 -17.86
C ASN A 7 2.58 0.24 -16.95
N GLU A 8 2.77 0.15 -15.62
CA GLU A 8 2.17 1.12 -14.68
C GLU A 8 3.17 2.25 -14.42
N LYS A 9 2.68 3.50 -14.42
CA LYS A 9 3.50 4.71 -14.42
C LYS A 9 4.49 4.75 -13.24
N ASN A 10 4.01 4.55 -12.02
CA ASN A 10 4.84 4.68 -10.82
C ASN A 10 5.81 3.51 -10.65
N LEU A 11 5.39 2.29 -10.97
CA LEU A 11 6.25 1.12 -10.96
C LEU A 11 7.36 1.27 -12.01
N GLN A 12 7.04 1.77 -13.20
CA GLN A 12 8.05 2.03 -14.23
C GLN A 12 9.09 3.05 -13.76
N VAL A 13 8.70 4.07 -12.99
CA VAL A 13 9.64 5.01 -12.37
C VAL A 13 10.47 4.33 -11.29
N ALA A 14 9.85 3.58 -10.37
CA ALA A 14 10.56 2.87 -9.31
C ALA A 14 11.63 1.92 -9.86
N MET A 15 11.30 1.15 -10.89
CA MET A 15 12.23 0.20 -11.48
C MET A 15 13.39 0.86 -12.25
N THR A 16 13.37 2.19 -12.46
CA THR A 16 14.54 2.91 -12.99
C THR A 16 15.71 2.99 -12.01
N GLU A 17 15.50 2.67 -10.72
CA GLU A 17 16.58 2.53 -9.74
C GLU A 17 17.66 1.53 -10.18
N TYR A 18 17.30 0.55 -11.03
CA TYR A 18 18.22 -0.46 -11.57
C TYR A 18 18.87 -0.08 -12.90
N ASN A 19 18.65 1.13 -13.41
CA ASN A 19 19.30 1.56 -14.65
C ASN A 19 20.84 1.56 -14.49
N GLU A 20 21.56 1.09 -15.51
CA GLU A 20 23.02 0.98 -15.46
C GLU A 20 23.72 2.36 -15.57
N ASP A 21 23.09 3.33 -16.26
CA ASP A 21 23.67 4.65 -16.58
C ASP A 21 23.20 5.77 -15.63
N MET A 22 23.16 5.51 -14.32
CA MET A 22 22.77 6.50 -13.31
C MET A 22 23.94 7.43 -12.96
N VAL A 23 24.16 8.47 -13.77
CA VAL A 23 25.23 9.47 -13.59
C VAL A 23 24.65 10.88 -13.51
N VAL A 24 25.27 11.79 -12.76
CA VAL A 24 24.84 13.20 -12.66
C VAL A 24 24.75 13.86 -14.04
N GLY A 25 23.62 14.51 -14.32
CA GLY A 25 23.26 15.08 -15.62
C GLY A 25 22.75 14.07 -16.65
N GLY A 26 22.82 12.77 -16.33
CA GLY A 26 22.28 11.67 -17.13
C GLY A 26 20.75 11.68 -17.13
N ARG A 27 20.16 11.30 -18.26
CA ARG A 27 18.70 11.23 -18.43
C ARG A 27 18.19 9.89 -17.93
N VAL A 28 17.23 9.91 -17.01
CA VAL A 28 16.56 8.71 -16.50
C VAL A 28 15.34 8.38 -17.37
N ARG A 29 15.24 7.12 -17.79
CA ARG A 29 14.14 6.63 -18.63
C ARG A 29 13.58 5.30 -18.14
N THR A 30 12.28 5.11 -18.34
CA THR A 30 11.60 3.84 -18.11
C THR A 30 11.92 2.82 -19.21
N GLN A 31 11.54 1.55 -19.02
CA GLN A 31 11.67 0.50 -20.05
C GLN A 31 10.79 0.77 -21.30
N TYR A 32 9.88 1.73 -21.20
CA TYR A 32 8.98 2.20 -22.24
C TYR A 32 9.43 3.53 -22.86
N LYS A 33 10.62 4.03 -22.47
CA LYS A 33 11.30 5.24 -22.99
C LYS A 33 10.68 6.57 -22.55
N ASP A 34 9.75 6.53 -21.59
CA ASP A 34 9.28 7.74 -20.94
C ASP A 34 10.41 8.36 -20.13
N THR A 35 10.51 9.69 -20.17
CA THR A 35 11.57 10.41 -19.45
C THR A 35 11.08 10.73 -18.05
N VAL A 36 11.82 10.27 -17.04
CA VAL A 36 11.57 10.59 -15.63
C VAL A 36 12.18 11.95 -15.30
N GLY A 37 13.40 12.21 -15.79
CA GLY A 37 14.11 13.47 -15.57
C GLY A 37 15.61 13.32 -15.76
N PHE A 38 16.38 14.10 -15.02
CA PHE A 38 17.85 14.10 -15.05
C PHE A 38 18.41 13.96 -13.64
N VAL A 39 19.39 13.07 -13.47
CA VAL A 39 20.02 12.85 -12.16
C VAL A 39 20.73 14.13 -11.73
N SER A 40 20.36 14.70 -10.59
CA SER A 40 21.00 15.89 -10.02
C SER A 40 22.01 15.54 -8.93
N LYS A 41 21.71 14.51 -8.13
CA LYS A 41 22.55 14.07 -7.02
C LYS A 41 22.55 12.56 -6.90
N ILE A 42 23.69 12.02 -6.48
CA ILE A 42 23.88 10.60 -6.19
C ILE A 42 24.50 10.52 -4.79
N TYR A 43 23.89 9.72 -3.93
CA TYR A 43 24.52 9.20 -2.72
C TYR A 43 24.80 7.73 -2.98
N ASP A 44 26.06 7.35 -2.97
CA ASP A 44 26.51 5.99 -3.23
C ASP A 44 27.51 5.60 -2.15
N ASN A 45 27.04 4.76 -1.23
CA ASN A 45 27.82 4.32 -0.08
C ASN A 45 28.06 2.81 -0.13
N GLU A 46 28.31 2.27 -1.33
CA GLU A 46 28.66 0.86 -1.54
C GLU A 46 29.78 0.36 -0.62
N THR A 47 30.71 1.24 -0.21
CA THR A 47 31.81 0.89 0.71
C THR A 47 31.51 1.14 2.19
N GLY A 48 30.36 1.74 2.51
CA GLY A 48 29.92 2.04 3.87
C GLY A 48 28.66 1.25 4.25
N ALA A 49 27.53 1.93 4.44
CA ALA A 49 26.30 1.27 4.87
C ALA A 49 25.51 0.63 3.70
N GLY A 50 25.94 0.85 2.45
CA GLY A 50 25.46 0.15 1.26
C GLY A 50 24.19 0.73 0.63
N GLU A 51 23.72 1.90 1.07
CA GLU A 51 22.61 2.62 0.43
C GLU A 51 23.03 3.32 -0.86
N GLN A 52 22.10 3.38 -1.81
CA GLN A 52 22.26 4.10 -3.07
C GLN A 52 20.99 4.88 -3.35
N ILE A 53 21.11 6.19 -3.45
CA ILE A 53 19.99 7.11 -3.64
C ILE A 53 20.29 8.04 -4.80
N TYR A 54 19.33 8.16 -5.70
CA TYR A 54 19.40 9.06 -6.85
C TYR A 54 18.33 10.14 -6.73
N ALA A 55 18.73 11.41 -6.74
CA ALA A 55 17.80 12.53 -6.91
C ALA A 55 17.71 12.90 -8.39
N VAL A 56 16.49 13.08 -8.87
CA VAL A 56 16.16 13.33 -10.27
C VAL A 56 15.30 14.58 -10.34
N VAL A 57 15.74 15.55 -11.14
CA VAL A 57 15.02 16.81 -11.39
C VAL A 57 14.40 16.79 -12.80
N PRO A 58 13.28 17.50 -13.04
CA PRO A 58 12.54 17.43 -14.30
C PRO A 58 13.38 17.79 -15.54
N THR A 59 14.25 18.80 -15.43
CA THR A 59 14.99 19.36 -16.56
C THR A 59 16.50 19.31 -16.38
N LYS A 60 17.23 19.28 -17.50
CA LYS A 60 18.71 19.31 -17.47
C LYS A 60 19.26 20.63 -16.92
N ALA A 61 18.52 21.73 -17.06
CA ALA A 61 18.94 23.04 -16.57
C ALA A 61 18.97 23.08 -15.04
N GLU A 62 18.02 22.42 -14.37
CA GLU A 62 17.93 22.35 -12.90
C GLU A 62 19.07 21.55 -12.27
N VAL A 63 19.75 20.66 -13.01
CA VAL A 63 20.89 19.89 -12.50
C VAL A 63 22.03 20.81 -12.03
N THR A 64 22.24 21.93 -12.72
CA THR A 64 23.29 22.92 -12.42
C THR A 64 22.72 24.30 -12.08
N GLY A 65 21.39 24.41 -12.04
CA GLY A 65 20.67 25.65 -11.76
C GLY A 65 20.64 25.96 -10.27
N ASP A 66 19.87 26.98 -9.92
CA ASP A 66 19.60 27.33 -8.53
C ASP A 66 18.70 26.25 -7.88
N PRO A 67 19.17 25.53 -6.85
CA PRO A 67 18.37 24.53 -6.15
C PRO A 67 17.09 25.09 -5.52
N GLU A 68 17.05 26.38 -5.17
CA GLU A 68 15.84 27.02 -4.61
C GLU A 68 14.73 27.19 -5.64
N ALA A 69 15.07 27.19 -6.94
CA ALA A 69 14.11 27.29 -8.03
C ALA A 69 13.51 25.92 -8.45
N VAL A 70 13.98 24.82 -7.87
CA VAL A 70 13.46 23.47 -8.15
C VAL A 70 12.17 23.26 -7.37
N GLU A 71 11.08 22.95 -8.09
CA GLU A 71 9.76 22.74 -7.51
C GLU A 71 9.45 21.26 -7.21
N GLU A 72 10.12 20.32 -7.90
CA GLU A 72 9.89 18.88 -7.74
C GLU A 72 11.21 18.10 -7.80
N VAL A 73 11.36 17.14 -6.89
CA VAL A 73 12.47 16.18 -6.89
C VAL A 73 11.91 14.76 -6.79
N THR A 74 12.26 13.92 -7.75
CA THR A 74 12.05 12.47 -7.69
C THR A 74 13.25 11.82 -7.03
N VAL A 75 13.04 11.04 -5.98
CA VAL A 75 14.09 10.31 -5.25
C VAL A 75 13.90 8.81 -5.47
N LEU A 76 14.94 8.15 -5.97
CA LEU A 76 14.98 6.71 -6.18
C LEU A 76 15.87 6.08 -5.09
N PHE A 77 15.29 5.26 -4.22
CA PHE A 77 16.07 4.46 -3.25
C PHE A 77 16.33 3.09 -3.85
N ARG A 78 17.58 2.80 -4.19
CA ARG A 78 17.91 1.57 -4.88
C ARG A 78 17.83 0.37 -3.94
N GLY A 79 17.15 -0.69 -4.39
CA GLY A 79 17.29 -2.02 -3.81
C GLY A 79 18.71 -2.59 -3.95
N SER A 80 18.94 -3.77 -3.39
CA SER A 80 20.27 -4.40 -3.42
C SER A 80 20.76 -4.61 -4.87
N THR A 81 22.00 -4.24 -5.17
CA THR A 81 22.65 -4.30 -6.50
C THR A 81 23.08 -5.70 -6.93
N SER A 82 22.92 -6.70 -6.06
CA SER A 82 23.12 -8.10 -6.39
C SER A 82 21.83 -8.93 -6.31
N PRO A 83 20.69 -8.50 -6.92
CA PRO A 83 19.53 -9.37 -7.01
C PRO A 83 19.92 -10.67 -7.73
N ASP A 84 20.75 -10.60 -8.78
CA ASP A 84 21.18 -11.78 -9.52
C ASP A 84 21.97 -12.79 -8.67
N LYS A 85 22.77 -12.38 -7.68
CA LYS A 85 23.43 -13.34 -6.75
C LYS A 85 22.45 -13.87 -5.69
N LEU A 86 21.50 -13.04 -5.25
CA LEU A 86 20.34 -13.46 -4.42
C LEU A 86 19.39 -14.41 -5.19
N PHE A 87 19.32 -14.31 -6.52
CA PHE A 87 18.35 -14.98 -7.38
C PHE A 87 18.90 -16.19 -8.14
N THR A 88 20.21 -16.26 -8.37
CA THR A 88 20.86 -17.40 -9.05
C THR A 88 21.23 -18.55 -8.12
N GLN A 89 21.24 -18.34 -6.81
CA GLN A 89 21.67 -19.34 -5.81
C GLN A 89 20.52 -20.04 -5.05
N GLY A 90 19.25 -19.76 -5.38
CA GLY A 90 18.08 -20.52 -4.92
C GLY A 90 17.37 -19.93 -3.69
N ALA A 91 16.39 -20.68 -3.16
CA ALA A 91 15.57 -20.28 -2.01
C ALA A 91 16.38 -20.04 -0.72
N ASP A 92 17.54 -20.72 -0.59
CA ASP A 92 18.35 -20.71 0.63
C ASP A 92 19.00 -19.35 0.88
N VAL A 93 19.65 -18.72 -0.11
CA VAL A 93 20.26 -17.36 0.03
C VAL A 93 19.22 -16.29 0.40
N TRP A 94 17.98 -16.52 0.02
CA TRP A 94 16.86 -15.60 0.22
C TRP A 94 16.21 -15.79 1.60
N ASN A 95 16.10 -17.03 2.08
CA ASN A 95 15.75 -17.33 3.47
C ASN A 95 16.85 -16.86 4.43
N ASP A 96 18.12 -17.10 4.09
CA ASP A 96 19.28 -16.66 4.87
C ASP A 96 19.35 -15.12 4.97
N TRP A 97 18.97 -14.38 3.92
CA TRP A 97 18.84 -12.92 3.96
C TRP A 97 17.89 -12.44 5.07
N ILE A 98 16.75 -13.11 5.27
CA ILE A 98 15.78 -12.76 6.31
C ILE A 98 16.16 -13.32 7.67
N GLU A 99 16.68 -14.53 7.71
CA GLU A 99 16.93 -15.21 8.97
C GLU A 99 18.22 -14.73 9.63
N ASN A 100 19.31 -14.47 8.89
CA ASN A 100 20.63 -14.28 9.51
C ASN A 100 21.65 -13.36 8.79
N ASP A 101 21.62 -13.21 7.47
CA ASP A 101 22.70 -12.57 6.72
C ASP A 101 22.60 -11.03 6.63
N VAL A 102 21.40 -10.46 6.77
CA VAL A 102 21.21 -9.01 6.84
C VAL A 102 20.64 -8.59 8.19
N PRO A 103 21.29 -7.66 8.91
CA PRO A 103 20.87 -7.25 10.25
C PRO A 103 19.41 -6.80 10.39
N ILE A 104 18.78 -6.32 9.31
CA ILE A 104 17.38 -5.88 9.33
C ILE A 104 16.39 -7.05 9.36
N GLY A 105 16.68 -8.16 8.68
CA GLY A 105 15.83 -9.36 8.67
C GLY A 105 15.73 -9.96 10.08
N LEU A 106 16.88 -10.14 10.74
CA LEU A 106 16.97 -10.57 12.13
C LEU A 106 16.15 -9.69 13.09
N ARG A 107 16.20 -8.36 12.90
CA ARG A 107 15.47 -7.42 13.76
C ARG A 107 13.96 -7.49 13.53
N ILE A 108 13.50 -7.68 12.29
CA ILE A 108 12.08 -7.87 12.01
C ILE A 108 11.58 -9.17 12.63
N TRP A 109 12.35 -10.25 12.54
CA TRP A 109 12.00 -11.53 13.13
C TRP A 109 11.98 -11.50 14.66
N SER A 110 12.89 -10.74 15.26
CA SER A 110 13.04 -10.61 16.72
C SER A 110 11.95 -9.78 17.41
N GLN A 111 11.01 -9.17 16.66
CA GLN A 111 9.92 -8.37 17.23
C GLN A 111 9.03 -9.15 18.19
N ASN A 112 8.91 -10.46 18.02
CA ASN A 112 8.11 -11.34 18.89
C ASN A 112 8.90 -11.83 20.13
N HIS A 113 10.16 -11.43 20.30
CA HIS A 113 10.99 -11.86 21.42
C HIS A 113 10.60 -11.08 22.70
N PRO A 114 10.48 -11.71 23.87
CA PRO A 114 10.02 -11.06 25.11
C PRO A 114 10.91 -9.93 25.65
N ASN A 115 12.10 -9.73 25.05
CA ASN A 115 13.03 -8.66 25.40
C ASN A 115 13.13 -7.58 24.31
N TYR A 116 12.23 -7.59 23.33
CA TYR A 116 12.17 -6.57 22.30
C TYR A 116 11.65 -5.28 22.92
N SER A 117 12.49 -4.25 22.99
CA SER A 117 12.11 -2.96 23.57
C SER A 117 11.14 -2.24 22.63
N GLU A 118 9.90 -2.07 23.10
CA GLU A 118 8.93 -1.18 22.48
C GLU A 118 9.41 0.28 22.52
N ASP A 119 8.97 1.09 21.56
CA ASP A 119 9.36 2.50 21.40
C ASP A 119 10.89 2.75 21.35
N TYR A 120 11.59 1.91 20.59
CA TYR A 120 13.02 2.05 20.35
C TYR A 120 13.31 2.00 18.85
N ASP A 121 14.29 2.79 18.40
CA ASP A 121 14.71 2.80 17.00
C ASP A 121 15.63 1.60 16.73
N HIS A 122 15.06 0.57 16.11
CA HIS A 122 15.77 -0.65 15.72
C HIS A 122 16.27 -0.60 14.27
N ALA A 123 16.40 0.57 13.66
CA ALA A 123 16.85 0.69 12.27
C ALA A 123 18.35 0.41 12.11
N THR A 124 18.71 -0.18 10.98
CA THR A 124 20.12 -0.43 10.64
C THR A 124 20.82 0.85 10.21
N ALA A 125 22.15 0.85 10.21
CA ALA A 125 22.94 1.97 9.71
C ALA A 125 22.58 2.36 8.25
N GLN A 126 22.23 1.37 7.42
CA GLN A 126 21.78 1.62 6.04
C GLN A 126 20.48 2.42 5.98
N LEU A 127 19.49 2.07 6.81
CA LEU A 127 18.24 2.83 6.89
C LEU A 127 18.49 4.24 7.46
N GLN A 128 19.32 4.34 8.50
CA GLN A 128 19.70 5.62 9.10
C GLN A 128 20.41 6.54 8.11
N THR A 129 21.26 5.99 7.26
CA THR A 129 21.98 6.79 6.25
C THR A 129 21.04 7.21 5.13
N ALA A 130 20.13 6.34 4.68
CA ALA A 130 19.09 6.75 3.74
C ALA A 130 18.19 7.88 4.26
N ALA A 131 17.83 7.85 5.55
CA ALA A 131 17.09 8.94 6.19
C ALA A 131 17.89 10.24 6.25
N LYS A 132 19.19 10.15 6.52
CA LYS A 132 20.10 11.30 6.52
C LYS A 132 20.18 11.91 5.11
N ASP A 133 20.38 11.09 4.09
CA ASP A 133 20.53 11.55 2.70
C ASP A 133 19.24 12.19 2.17
N LEU A 134 18.06 11.67 2.53
CA LEU A 134 16.79 12.32 2.21
C LEU A 134 16.71 13.73 2.85
N LYS A 135 17.11 13.88 4.12
CA LYS A 135 17.14 15.19 4.79
C LYS A 135 18.12 16.15 4.12
N GLU A 136 19.29 15.66 3.70
CA GLU A 136 20.27 16.44 2.94
C GLU A 136 19.70 16.89 1.58
N LEU A 137 18.96 16.03 0.88
CA LEU A 137 18.25 16.41 -0.35
C LEU A 137 17.16 17.45 -0.11
N MET A 138 16.36 17.31 0.94
CA MET A 138 15.32 18.28 1.28
C MET A 138 15.88 19.63 1.71
N ALA A 139 17.08 19.65 2.29
CA ALA A 139 17.82 20.87 2.60
C ALA A 139 18.44 21.50 1.35
N LEU A 140 18.93 20.68 0.41
CA LEU A 140 19.48 21.14 -0.86
C LEU A 140 18.41 21.81 -1.74
N TYR A 141 17.20 21.24 -1.79
CA TYR A 141 16.09 21.77 -2.57
C TYR A 141 14.99 22.27 -1.64
N PRO A 142 15.12 23.43 -0.97
CA PRO A 142 14.26 23.82 0.16
C PRO A 142 12.80 24.08 -0.23
N ASN A 143 12.51 24.40 -1.50
CA ASN A 143 11.16 24.72 -1.98
C ASN A 143 10.48 23.56 -2.71
N ALA A 144 11.19 22.46 -2.95
CA ALA A 144 10.67 21.35 -3.75
C ALA A 144 9.68 20.46 -2.97
N GLN A 145 8.72 19.90 -3.71
CA GLN A 145 7.97 18.69 -3.35
C GLN A 145 8.77 17.44 -3.73
N PHE A 146 8.58 16.36 -2.98
CA PHE A 146 9.34 15.13 -3.11
C PHE A 146 8.45 13.95 -3.47
N LYS A 147 8.80 13.26 -4.55
CA LYS A 147 8.24 11.96 -4.93
C LYS A 147 9.26 10.87 -4.67
N LEU A 148 8.92 9.90 -3.84
CA LEU A 148 9.83 8.84 -3.44
C LEU A 148 9.43 7.55 -4.16
N TYR A 149 10.39 6.88 -4.78
CA TYR A 149 10.15 5.59 -5.44
C TYR A 149 11.22 4.60 -5.03
N ALA A 150 10.79 3.36 -4.84
CA ALA A 150 11.71 2.33 -4.44
C ALA A 150 11.16 0.92 -4.65
N HIS A 151 12.05 -0.07 -4.73
CA HIS A 151 11.70 -1.48 -4.73
C HIS A 151 12.55 -2.28 -3.71
N SER A 152 12.01 -3.36 -3.15
CA SER A 152 12.74 -4.30 -2.28
C SER A 152 13.36 -3.60 -1.05
N LEU A 153 14.66 -3.78 -0.81
CA LEU A 153 15.40 -3.10 0.26
C LEU A 153 15.33 -1.58 0.17
N GLY A 154 15.32 -1.01 -1.03
CA GLY A 154 15.17 0.43 -1.24
C GLY A 154 13.84 0.94 -0.70
N SER A 155 12.78 0.11 -0.79
CA SER A 155 11.49 0.45 -0.20
C SER A 155 11.53 0.47 1.33
N MET A 156 12.36 -0.34 1.99
CA MET A 156 12.57 -0.21 3.44
C MET A 156 13.32 1.08 3.78
N GLN A 157 14.32 1.46 2.97
CA GLN A 157 15.02 2.73 3.10
C GLN A 157 14.06 3.91 2.97
N GLY A 158 13.18 3.91 1.96
CA GLY A 158 12.13 4.91 1.79
C GLY A 158 11.16 4.97 2.97
N GLN A 159 10.66 3.81 3.44
CA GLN A 159 9.80 3.74 4.64
C GLN A 159 10.44 4.41 5.86
N TYR A 160 11.70 4.08 6.14
CA TYR A 160 12.40 4.62 7.31
C TYR A 160 12.77 6.09 7.13
N ALA A 161 13.21 6.47 5.93
CA ALA A 161 13.60 7.84 5.62
C ALA A 161 12.45 8.81 5.85
N ILE A 162 11.24 8.45 5.42
CA ILE A 162 10.02 9.22 5.69
C ILE A 162 9.74 9.27 7.20
N ALA A 163 9.80 8.12 7.88
CA ALA A 163 9.48 8.02 9.30
C ALA A 163 10.38 8.90 10.17
N ASP A 164 11.65 9.06 9.79
CA ASP A 164 12.63 9.83 10.55
C ASP A 164 12.72 11.33 10.14
N LEU A 165 11.85 11.80 9.24
CA LEU A 165 11.76 13.23 8.91
C LEU A 165 11.32 14.08 10.10
N PRO A 166 11.77 15.35 10.18
CA PRO A 166 11.09 16.33 11.02
C PRO A 166 9.63 16.49 10.58
N ALA A 167 8.70 16.62 11.53
CA ALA A 167 7.27 16.74 11.22
C ALA A 167 6.95 17.89 10.23
N ALA A 168 7.68 19.01 10.32
CA ALA A 168 7.55 20.14 9.41
C ALA A 168 7.88 19.82 7.94
N ASN A 169 8.62 18.74 7.68
CA ASN A 169 9.00 18.32 6.34
C ASN A 169 8.02 17.30 5.74
N LEU A 170 7.12 16.70 6.53
CA LEU A 170 6.20 15.66 6.04
C LEU A 170 5.26 16.18 4.95
N SER A 171 4.84 17.44 5.03
CA SER A 171 3.96 18.06 4.03
C SER A 171 4.60 18.17 2.64
N ARG A 172 5.93 18.12 2.56
CA ARG A 172 6.72 18.19 1.31
C ARG A 172 6.89 16.83 0.64
N ILE A 173 6.41 15.75 1.27
CA ILE A 173 6.26 14.46 0.59
C ILE A 173 4.95 14.52 -0.18
N GLU A 174 5.05 14.60 -1.51
CA GLU A 174 3.89 14.58 -2.41
C GLU A 174 3.35 13.16 -2.51
N GLY A 175 4.24 12.18 -2.65
CA GLY A 175 3.89 10.77 -2.69
C GLY A 175 5.10 9.85 -2.54
N ALA A 176 4.89 8.66 -1.99
CA ALA A 176 5.88 7.60 -1.91
C ALA A 176 5.31 6.31 -2.49
N TYR A 177 6.00 5.69 -3.44
CA TYR A 177 5.57 4.49 -4.15
C TYR A 177 6.58 3.38 -3.93
N LEU A 178 6.17 2.41 -3.11
CA LEU A 178 7.03 1.39 -2.54
C LEU A 178 6.54 0.02 -2.99
N TYR A 179 7.44 -0.83 -3.45
CA TYR A 179 7.11 -2.12 -4.05
C TYR A 179 7.89 -3.27 -3.40
N ASN A 180 7.16 -4.30 -2.97
CA ASN A 180 7.69 -5.55 -2.46
C ASN A 180 8.70 -5.42 -1.31
N ALA A 181 8.47 -4.49 -0.37
CA ALA A 181 9.26 -4.41 0.85
C ALA A 181 8.63 -5.15 2.03
N PRO A 182 9.49 -5.72 2.90
CA PRO A 182 9.11 -6.03 4.27
C PRO A 182 8.53 -4.82 5.00
N ASN A 183 7.71 -5.10 6.00
CA ASN A 183 7.15 -4.09 6.89
C ASN A 183 8.12 -3.78 8.05
N ILE A 184 8.57 -2.53 8.13
CA ILE A 184 9.47 -2.07 9.20
C ILE A 184 8.75 -1.28 10.31
N TYR A 185 7.43 -1.18 10.28
CA TYR A 185 6.66 -0.38 11.25
C TYR A 185 6.94 -0.78 12.71
N GLY A 186 7.12 -2.07 12.99
CA GLY A 186 7.47 -2.58 14.32
C GLY A 186 8.90 -2.27 14.79
N LEU A 187 9.76 -1.75 13.91
CA LEU A 187 11.12 -1.31 14.24
C LEU A 187 11.20 0.16 14.70
N MET A 188 10.08 0.89 14.61
CA MET A 188 10.03 2.33 14.78
C MET A 188 9.69 2.75 16.20
N THR A 189 10.21 3.91 16.59
CA THR A 189 9.73 4.69 17.75
C THR A 189 8.30 5.20 17.51
N ASN A 190 7.61 5.58 18.58
CA ASN A 190 6.27 6.18 18.52
C ASN A 190 6.26 7.48 17.68
N ARG A 191 7.32 8.29 17.76
CA ARG A 191 7.50 9.47 16.90
C ARG A 191 7.53 9.09 15.41
N GLN A 192 8.32 8.07 15.06
CA GLN A 192 8.46 7.61 13.68
C GLN A 192 7.15 7.02 13.14
N LYS A 193 6.44 6.22 13.95
CA LYS A 193 5.10 5.72 13.64
C LYS A 193 4.12 6.85 13.38
N ASN A 194 4.05 7.82 14.30
CA ASN A 194 3.20 8.99 14.16
C ASN A 194 3.51 9.78 12.87
N ASN A 195 4.77 9.93 12.48
CA ASN A 195 5.15 10.58 11.23
C ASN A 195 4.57 9.86 9.99
N VAL A 196 4.75 8.54 9.88
CA VAL A 196 4.22 7.78 8.72
C VAL A 196 2.70 7.63 8.75
N ASP A 197 2.09 7.64 9.93
CA ASP A 197 0.64 7.56 10.09
C ASP A 197 -0.04 8.89 9.71
N GLN A 198 0.58 10.04 10.00
CA GLN A 198 0.06 11.36 9.61
C GLN A 198 -0.07 11.55 8.10
N ILE A 199 0.85 10.96 7.32
CA ILE A 199 0.83 11.03 5.85
C ILE A 199 0.55 9.66 5.22
N LYS A 200 -0.13 8.76 5.93
CA LYS A 200 -0.38 7.37 5.49
C LYS A 200 -0.97 7.32 4.08
N GLY A 201 -1.87 8.23 3.75
CA GLY A 201 -2.50 8.33 2.42
C GLY A 201 -1.58 8.71 1.28
N ARG A 202 -0.41 9.29 1.56
CA ARG A 202 0.60 9.66 0.56
C ARG A 202 1.64 8.56 0.34
N ILE A 203 1.65 7.53 1.18
CA ILE A 203 2.62 6.42 1.10
C ILE A 203 1.88 5.19 0.60
N GLN A 204 2.15 4.79 -0.63
CA GLN A 204 1.56 3.63 -1.30
C GLN A 204 2.54 2.46 -1.26
N ASN A 205 2.17 1.40 -0.54
CA ASN A 205 3.01 0.22 -0.33
C ASN A 205 2.37 -0.99 -1.01
N TYR A 206 2.85 -1.32 -2.21
CA TYR A 206 2.39 -2.46 -3.00
C TYR A 206 3.12 -3.73 -2.60
N VAL A 207 2.34 -4.73 -2.23
CA VAL A 207 2.81 -5.94 -1.57
C VAL A 207 2.21 -7.14 -2.27
N ASP A 208 3.04 -8.04 -2.75
CA ASP A 208 2.57 -9.27 -3.38
C ASP A 208 2.50 -10.43 -2.38
N PRO A 209 1.31 -10.95 -2.02
CA PRO A 209 1.19 -12.09 -1.12
C PRO A 209 1.91 -13.37 -1.59
N ARG A 210 2.24 -13.47 -2.89
CA ARG A 210 3.05 -14.57 -3.45
C ARG A 210 4.55 -14.30 -3.35
N ASP A 211 4.95 -13.07 -3.08
CA ASP A 211 6.31 -12.69 -2.67
C ASP A 211 6.41 -12.66 -1.15
N TRP A 212 6.99 -13.71 -0.59
CA TRP A 212 7.09 -13.85 0.86
C TRP A 212 7.97 -12.77 1.53
N ILE A 213 8.88 -12.12 0.78
CA ILE A 213 9.69 -11.02 1.32
C ILE A 213 8.83 -9.81 1.60
N SER A 214 8.00 -9.44 0.63
CA SER A 214 7.03 -8.39 0.86
C SER A 214 6.23 -8.69 2.13
N MET A 215 5.86 -9.95 2.38
CA MET A 215 5.05 -10.36 3.52
C MET A 215 5.75 -10.37 4.89
N VAL A 216 7.05 -10.15 4.96
CA VAL A 216 7.80 -10.18 6.24
C VAL A 216 7.43 -9.00 7.14
N GLY A 217 7.19 -9.31 8.42
CA GLY A 217 6.70 -8.33 9.39
C GLY A 217 5.24 -7.91 9.16
N ARG A 218 4.50 -8.60 8.28
CA ARG A 218 3.13 -8.26 7.93
C ARG A 218 2.17 -9.39 8.26
N GLN A 219 0.98 -9.01 8.71
CA GLN A 219 -0.17 -9.90 8.87
C GLN A 219 -1.27 -9.36 7.96
N ILE A 220 -1.76 -10.20 7.03
CA ILE A 220 -2.70 -9.75 5.98
C ILE A 220 -3.96 -9.12 6.58
N ASP A 221 -4.47 -9.73 7.66
CA ASP A 221 -5.66 -9.31 8.39
C ASP A 221 -5.51 -7.95 9.09
N LYS A 222 -4.28 -7.50 9.37
CA LYS A 222 -4.02 -6.16 9.92
C LYS A 222 -4.06 -5.04 8.87
N GLY A 223 -4.12 -5.38 7.57
CA GLY A 223 -4.19 -4.40 6.49
C GLY A 223 -3.08 -3.34 6.59
N SER A 224 -3.49 -2.08 6.75
CA SER A 224 -2.58 -0.91 6.88
C SER A 224 -2.37 -0.43 8.32
N ALA A 225 -2.99 -1.08 9.33
CA ALA A 225 -3.02 -0.56 10.71
C ALA A 225 -1.63 -0.52 11.38
N GLU A 226 -0.81 -1.55 11.14
CA GLU A 226 0.55 -1.65 11.68
C GLU A 226 1.59 -1.68 10.55
N ALA A 227 1.39 -0.82 9.55
CA ALA A 227 2.24 -0.74 8.38
C ALA A 227 2.57 0.70 8.02
N VAL A 228 3.75 0.87 7.40
CA VAL A 228 4.14 2.15 6.81
C VAL A 228 3.34 2.38 5.53
N GLY A 229 2.48 3.40 5.57
CA GLY A 229 1.60 3.76 4.46
C GLY A 229 0.34 2.93 4.31
N GLN A 230 -0.39 3.18 3.23
CA GLN A 230 -1.47 2.35 2.74
C GLN A 230 -0.88 1.10 2.07
N VAL A 231 -1.30 -0.07 2.53
CA VAL A 231 -0.87 -1.36 1.98
C VAL A 231 -1.86 -1.82 0.92
N PHE A 232 -1.35 -2.03 -0.29
CA PHE A 232 -2.08 -2.60 -1.42
C PHE A 232 -1.59 -4.02 -1.67
N TYR A 233 -2.38 -5.01 -1.28
CA TYR A 233 -2.08 -6.40 -1.59
C TYR A 233 -2.35 -6.68 -3.06
N VAL A 234 -1.31 -6.97 -3.84
CA VAL A 234 -1.37 -7.17 -5.28
C VAL A 234 -1.97 -8.53 -5.61
N ASP A 235 -2.95 -8.54 -6.51
CA ASP A 235 -3.45 -9.79 -7.08
C ASP A 235 -2.56 -10.22 -8.24
N SER A 236 -1.46 -10.88 -7.88
CA SER A 236 -0.43 -11.32 -8.82
C SER A 236 -0.71 -12.72 -9.38
N ARG A 237 -0.33 -12.99 -10.63
CA ARG A 237 -0.16 -14.37 -11.09
C ARG A 237 1.16 -14.95 -10.59
N LYS A 238 1.27 -16.28 -10.60
CA LYS A 238 2.54 -16.96 -10.32
C LYS A 238 3.58 -16.65 -11.40
N ALA A 239 4.70 -16.07 -11.01
CA ALA A 239 5.87 -15.85 -11.85
C ALA A 239 6.77 -17.09 -11.91
N GLU A 240 7.73 -17.07 -12.84
CA GLU A 240 8.72 -18.15 -13.02
C GLU A 240 9.80 -18.09 -11.94
N GLY A 241 9.45 -18.56 -10.74
CA GLY A 241 10.33 -18.58 -9.58
C GLY A 241 10.16 -17.37 -8.65
N MET A 242 10.69 -17.48 -7.43
CA MET A 242 10.53 -16.47 -6.38
C MET A 242 11.22 -15.16 -6.75
N ALA A 243 12.40 -15.22 -7.37
CA ALA A 243 13.10 -14.06 -7.90
C ALA A 243 12.23 -13.24 -8.86
N ALA A 244 11.59 -13.93 -9.81
CA ALA A 244 10.72 -13.28 -10.76
C ALA A 244 9.45 -12.72 -10.09
N GLN A 245 8.93 -13.40 -9.06
CA GLN A 245 7.80 -12.93 -8.28
C GLN A 245 8.14 -11.63 -7.55
N HIS A 246 9.27 -11.62 -6.84
CA HIS A 246 9.75 -10.45 -6.11
C HIS A 246 10.03 -9.26 -7.05
N MET A 247 10.61 -9.50 -8.23
CA MET A 247 10.82 -8.48 -9.26
C MET A 247 9.53 -8.04 -9.97
N THR A 248 8.36 -8.24 -9.36
CA THR A 248 7.02 -7.80 -9.82
C THR A 248 6.55 -8.42 -11.15
N TYR A 249 7.23 -9.45 -11.68
CA TYR A 249 6.83 -10.05 -12.97
C TYR A 249 5.53 -10.87 -12.89
N GLY A 250 5.01 -11.09 -11.69
CA GLY A 250 3.68 -11.63 -11.45
C GLY A 250 2.58 -10.57 -11.43
N TYR A 251 2.91 -9.28 -11.39
CA TYR A 251 1.90 -8.23 -11.32
C TYR A 251 1.10 -8.19 -12.61
N GLU A 252 -0.17 -7.81 -12.47
CA GLU A 252 -1.09 -7.64 -13.59
C GLU A 252 -1.74 -6.27 -13.51
N LEU A 253 -2.19 -5.78 -14.67
CA LEU A 253 -2.96 -4.56 -14.77
C LEU A 253 -4.45 -4.87 -14.92
N THR A 254 -5.29 -4.05 -14.31
CA THR A 254 -6.69 -3.91 -14.66
C THR A 254 -6.84 -3.34 -16.07
N GLU A 255 -8.05 -3.35 -16.64
CA GLU A 255 -8.29 -2.84 -18.00
C GLU A 255 -8.01 -1.33 -18.14
N ASP A 256 -8.19 -0.56 -17.06
CA ASP A 256 -7.89 0.87 -16.96
C ASP A 256 -6.41 1.17 -16.67
N GLY A 257 -5.57 0.14 -16.50
CA GLY A 257 -4.13 0.29 -16.40
C GLY A 257 -3.58 0.48 -14.97
N ALA A 258 -4.41 0.30 -13.94
CA ALA A 258 -3.96 0.25 -12.55
C ALA A 258 -3.40 -1.14 -12.19
N ILE A 259 -2.56 -1.23 -11.14
CA ILE A 259 -2.12 -2.54 -10.63
C ILE A 259 -3.33 -3.26 -10.03
N LYS A 260 -3.57 -4.51 -10.44
CA LYS A 260 -4.59 -5.34 -9.81
C LYS A 260 -4.24 -5.56 -8.33
N THR A 261 -5.16 -5.23 -7.44
CA THR A 261 -5.02 -5.48 -6.01
C THR A 261 -6.22 -6.27 -5.53
N LEU A 262 -6.05 -7.06 -4.47
CA LEU A 262 -7.10 -7.87 -3.86
C LEU A 262 -8.27 -7.01 -3.32
N ASN A 263 -8.04 -5.70 -3.14
CA ASN A 263 -8.99 -4.72 -2.60
C ASN A 263 -9.01 -3.43 -3.46
N ALA A 264 -8.99 -3.57 -4.80
CA ALA A 264 -8.83 -2.42 -5.72
C ALA A 264 -9.96 -1.40 -5.62
N ASP A 265 -11.19 -1.87 -5.43
CA ASP A 265 -12.35 -0.99 -5.36
C ASP A 265 -12.32 -0.17 -4.06
N GLN A 266 -11.90 -0.76 -2.94
CA GLN A 266 -11.75 -0.03 -1.67
C GLN A 266 -10.61 1.00 -1.73
N ALA A 267 -9.55 0.73 -2.50
CA ALA A 267 -8.48 1.69 -2.75
C ALA A 267 -8.99 2.94 -3.48
N MET A 268 -9.87 2.77 -4.48
CA MET A 268 -10.48 3.89 -5.20
C MET A 268 -11.32 4.79 -4.30
N VAL A 269 -11.98 4.23 -3.27
CA VAL A 269 -12.74 5.02 -2.30
C VAL A 269 -11.85 6.00 -1.55
N LEU A 270 -10.64 5.59 -1.16
CA LEU A 270 -9.69 6.47 -0.48
C LEU A 270 -9.23 7.61 -1.38
N VAL A 271 -9.02 7.36 -2.67
CA VAL A 271 -8.70 8.40 -3.66
C VAL A 271 -9.86 9.40 -3.80
N GLN A 272 -11.11 8.93 -3.83
CA GLN A 272 -12.28 9.81 -3.89
C GLN A 272 -12.41 10.67 -2.62
N VAL A 273 -12.19 10.07 -1.44
CA VAL A 273 -12.17 10.80 -0.16
C VAL A 273 -11.09 11.88 -0.17
N ASP A 274 -9.87 11.57 -0.64
CA ASP A 274 -8.77 12.55 -0.72
C ASP A 274 -9.11 13.71 -1.68
N GLN A 275 -9.73 13.43 -2.83
CA GLN A 275 -10.20 14.46 -3.76
C GLN A 275 -11.27 15.37 -3.14
N LEU A 276 -12.26 14.79 -2.46
CA LEU A 276 -13.30 15.55 -1.75
C LEU A 276 -12.69 16.38 -0.60
N MET A 277 -11.76 15.79 0.15
CA MET A 277 -11.04 16.48 1.22
C MET A 277 -10.18 17.64 0.69
N THR A 278 -9.63 17.53 -0.51
CA THR A 278 -8.94 18.65 -1.18
C THR A 278 -9.91 19.82 -1.41
N GLY A 279 -11.09 19.56 -1.97
CA GLY A 279 -12.14 20.58 -2.12
C GLY A 279 -12.59 21.18 -0.78
N TYR A 280 -12.71 20.35 0.26
CA TYR A 280 -12.97 20.81 1.62
C TYR A 280 -11.90 21.79 2.12
N TYR A 281 -10.61 21.50 1.94
CA TYR A 281 -9.53 22.38 2.39
C TYR A 281 -9.48 23.70 1.61
N GLU A 282 -9.78 23.69 0.31
CA GLU A 282 -9.92 24.91 -0.49
C GLU A 282 -11.07 25.80 0.03
N LEU A 283 -12.22 25.18 0.33
CA LEU A 283 -13.38 25.87 0.90
C LEU A 283 -13.05 26.44 2.29
N LYS A 284 -12.44 25.65 3.17
CA LYS A 284 -11.98 26.09 4.49
C LYS A 284 -11.03 27.28 4.38
N GLY A 285 -10.10 27.25 3.41
CA GLY A 285 -9.18 28.35 3.13
C GLY A 285 -9.92 29.63 2.73
N ARG A 286 -10.91 29.52 1.84
CA ARG A 286 -11.77 30.66 1.43
C ARG A 286 -12.54 31.27 2.60
N LEU A 287 -13.19 30.44 3.41
CA LEU A 287 -13.98 30.92 4.56
C LEU A 287 -13.07 31.56 5.62
N SER A 288 -11.90 30.97 5.87
CA SER A 288 -10.93 31.51 6.84
C SER A 288 -10.30 32.85 6.41
N ALA A 289 -10.37 33.21 5.13
CA ALA A 289 -9.79 34.44 4.59
C ALA A 289 -10.62 35.71 4.87
N SER A 290 -11.82 35.58 5.46
CA SER A 290 -12.75 36.70 5.75
C SER A 290 -12.25 37.70 6.81
N GLY A 291 -11.05 37.50 7.37
CA GLY A 291 -10.36 38.46 8.26
C GLY A 291 -10.77 38.41 9.73
N GLY A 292 -11.80 37.63 10.09
CA GLY A 292 -12.28 37.41 11.47
C GLY A 292 -11.99 36.02 12.04
N GLY A 293 -11.45 35.09 11.24
CA GLY A 293 -11.50 33.66 11.55
C GLY A 293 -12.88 33.06 11.23
N LEU A 294 -13.02 31.75 11.39
CA LEU A 294 -14.28 31.05 11.15
C LEU A 294 -15.31 31.40 12.24
N ASP A 295 -16.52 31.78 11.84
CA ASP A 295 -17.62 31.92 12.79
C ASP A 295 -18.23 30.55 13.17
N SER A 296 -19.20 30.53 14.09
CA SER A 296 -19.82 29.29 14.55
C SER A 296 -20.61 28.55 13.47
N GLN A 297 -21.19 29.27 12.51
CA GLN A 297 -21.97 28.69 11.41
C GLN A 297 -21.03 28.11 10.34
N GLU A 298 -19.94 28.82 10.01
CA GLU A 298 -18.88 28.35 9.12
C GLU A 298 -18.16 27.13 9.71
N THR A 299 -17.89 27.13 11.02
CA THR A 299 -17.27 26.00 11.72
C THR A 299 -18.18 24.78 11.69
N PHE A 300 -19.46 24.94 12.04
CA PHE A 300 -20.44 23.84 12.00
C PHE A 300 -20.59 23.25 10.60
N PHE A 301 -20.65 24.12 9.58
CA PHE A 301 -20.75 23.69 8.19
C PHE A 301 -19.52 22.88 7.77
N LEU A 302 -18.32 23.38 8.03
CA LEU A 302 -17.08 22.67 7.70
C LEU A 302 -16.97 21.33 8.45
N ASP A 303 -17.33 21.29 9.73
CA ASP A 303 -17.32 20.04 10.49
C ASP A 303 -18.33 19.02 9.93
N SER A 304 -19.51 19.50 9.49
CA SER A 304 -20.53 18.66 8.84
C SER A 304 -20.06 18.11 7.50
N GLU A 305 -19.48 18.95 6.64
CA GLU A 305 -18.94 18.56 5.33
C GLU A 305 -17.82 17.52 5.48
N GLN A 306 -16.84 17.78 6.35
CA GLN A 306 -15.75 16.83 6.61
C GLN A 306 -16.29 15.50 7.16
N SER A 307 -17.22 15.56 8.11
CA SER A 307 -17.82 14.35 8.70
C SER A 307 -18.56 13.52 7.66
N MET A 308 -19.31 14.16 6.76
CA MET A 308 -20.05 13.47 5.71
C MET A 308 -19.10 12.85 4.66
N ILE A 309 -18.07 13.58 4.22
CA ILE A 309 -17.05 13.06 3.29
C ILE A 309 -16.42 11.78 3.85
N ILE A 310 -16.02 11.80 5.13
CA ILE A 310 -15.38 10.66 5.78
C ILE A 310 -16.38 9.51 6.00
N ALA A 311 -17.58 9.80 6.52
CA ALA A 311 -18.59 8.78 6.78
C ALA A 311 -19.03 8.06 5.50
N SER A 312 -19.27 8.80 4.43
CA SER A 312 -19.65 8.24 3.13
C SER A 312 -18.54 7.38 2.53
N GLY A 313 -17.29 7.84 2.63
CA GLY A 313 -16.12 7.07 2.21
C GLY A 313 -16.00 5.74 2.97
N ILE A 314 -16.12 5.76 4.30
CA ILE A 314 -16.04 4.53 5.11
C ILE A 314 -17.19 3.57 4.76
N ARG A 315 -18.42 4.08 4.63
CA ARG A 315 -19.59 3.28 4.22
C ARG A 315 -19.39 2.63 2.86
N GLN A 316 -18.90 3.38 1.87
CA GLN A 316 -18.64 2.86 0.54
C GLN A 316 -17.56 1.77 0.56
N ALA A 317 -16.45 1.99 1.27
CA ALA A 317 -15.40 0.99 1.42
C ALA A 317 -15.91 -0.29 2.10
N ALA A 318 -16.74 -0.16 3.14
CA ALA A 318 -17.36 -1.29 3.82
C ALA A 318 -18.34 -2.06 2.92
N SER A 319 -19.11 -1.35 2.10
CA SER A 319 -20.06 -1.96 1.15
C SER A 319 -19.33 -2.78 0.07
N LEU A 320 -18.26 -2.22 -0.51
CA LEU A 320 -17.41 -2.94 -1.48
C LEU A 320 -16.76 -4.18 -0.83
N ALA A 321 -16.25 -4.05 0.40
CA ALA A 321 -15.72 -5.19 1.14
C ALA A 321 -16.78 -6.27 1.41
N ALA A 322 -18.03 -5.89 1.67
CA ALA A 322 -19.13 -6.84 1.83
C ALA A 322 -19.45 -7.59 0.52
N GLU A 323 -19.43 -6.88 -0.61
CA GLU A 323 -19.60 -7.45 -1.94
C GLU A 323 -18.48 -8.46 -2.28
N ASP A 324 -17.22 -8.11 -2.00
CA ASP A 324 -16.08 -9.02 -2.21
C ASP A 324 -16.20 -10.30 -1.38
N VAL A 325 -16.55 -10.18 -0.09
CA VAL A 325 -16.73 -11.35 0.77
C VAL A 325 -17.87 -12.25 0.26
N LYS A 326 -18.95 -11.67 -0.29
CA LYS A 326 -20.02 -12.42 -0.95
C LYS A 326 -19.54 -13.12 -2.22
N ALA A 327 -18.72 -12.45 -3.03
CA ALA A 327 -18.12 -13.03 -4.23
C ALA A 327 -17.19 -14.22 -3.87
N TYR A 328 -16.29 -14.04 -2.90
CA TYR A 328 -15.40 -15.11 -2.43
C TYR A 328 -16.18 -16.30 -1.85
N ARG A 329 -17.26 -16.05 -1.10
CA ARG A 329 -18.16 -17.11 -0.61
C ARG A 329 -18.71 -17.94 -1.77
N ASN A 330 -19.20 -17.29 -2.82
CA ASN A 330 -19.77 -17.95 -3.99
C ASN A 330 -18.72 -18.73 -4.79
N GLU A 331 -17.51 -18.18 -4.93
CA GLU A 331 -16.40 -18.87 -5.59
C GLU A 331 -15.95 -20.10 -4.78
N ALA A 332 -15.78 -19.97 -3.46
CA ALA A 332 -15.41 -21.06 -2.57
C ALA A 332 -16.45 -22.19 -2.59
N PHE A 333 -17.74 -21.83 -2.57
CA PHE A 333 -18.84 -22.78 -2.74
C PHE A 333 -18.75 -23.52 -4.07
N SER A 334 -18.57 -22.79 -5.18
CA SER A 334 -18.48 -23.36 -6.53
C SER A 334 -17.27 -24.30 -6.67
N LYS A 335 -16.12 -23.92 -6.10
CA LYS A 335 -14.92 -24.78 -6.09
C LYS A 335 -15.12 -26.03 -5.24
N ALA A 336 -15.76 -25.91 -4.07
CA ALA A 336 -16.07 -27.05 -3.22
C ALA A 336 -17.06 -28.01 -3.91
N GLU A 337 -18.07 -27.48 -4.59
CA GLU A 337 -19.01 -28.27 -5.38
C GLU A 337 -18.31 -28.99 -6.52
N ALA A 338 -17.50 -28.27 -7.32
CA ALA A 338 -16.72 -28.86 -8.39
C ALA A 338 -15.77 -29.97 -7.90
N LEU A 339 -15.12 -29.76 -6.74
CA LEU A 339 -14.28 -30.77 -6.11
C LEU A 339 -15.09 -31.99 -5.66
N TYR A 340 -16.27 -31.79 -5.08
CA TYR A 340 -17.17 -32.88 -4.70
C TYR A 340 -17.68 -33.66 -5.92
N GLN A 341 -17.97 -33.02 -7.05
CA GLN A 341 -18.33 -33.73 -8.27
C GLN A 341 -17.20 -34.64 -8.77
N LYS A 342 -15.93 -34.23 -8.63
CA LYS A 342 -14.78 -35.09 -8.97
C LYS A 342 -14.67 -36.33 -8.08
N VAL A 343 -15.13 -36.27 -6.83
CA VAL A 343 -15.18 -37.46 -5.95
C VAL A 343 -16.13 -38.53 -6.50
N LYS A 344 -17.13 -38.15 -7.31
CA LYS A 344 -18.05 -39.09 -7.96
C LYS A 344 -17.45 -39.77 -9.19
N GLU A 345 -16.34 -39.24 -9.72
CA GLU A 345 -15.64 -39.86 -10.84
C GLU A 345 -14.79 -41.02 -10.31
N ILE A 346 -15.12 -42.24 -10.75
CA ILE A 346 -14.36 -43.43 -10.38
C ILE A 346 -13.04 -43.43 -11.16
N PRO A 347 -11.87 -43.52 -10.50
CA PRO A 347 -10.59 -43.63 -11.19
C PRO A 347 -10.55 -44.88 -12.08
N TRP A 348 -10.03 -44.75 -13.31
CA TRP A 348 -10.05 -45.82 -14.32
C TRP A 348 -9.40 -47.14 -13.89
N PHE A 349 -8.51 -47.11 -12.91
CA PHE A 349 -7.82 -48.28 -12.37
C PHE A 349 -8.61 -49.01 -11.28
N VAL A 350 -9.75 -48.48 -10.84
CA VAL A 350 -10.66 -49.13 -9.88
C VAL A 350 -11.68 -49.95 -10.69
N THR A 351 -11.44 -51.27 -10.79
CA THR A 351 -12.26 -52.19 -11.59
C THR A 351 -13.20 -53.06 -10.77
N GLU A 352 -12.91 -53.24 -9.47
CA GLU A 352 -13.58 -54.22 -8.61
C GLU A 352 -14.73 -53.63 -7.79
N LEU A 353 -14.84 -52.29 -7.72
CA LEU A 353 -15.87 -51.60 -6.93
C LEU A 353 -16.86 -50.88 -7.85
N THR A 354 -18.13 -50.97 -7.50
CA THR A 354 -19.19 -50.16 -8.11
C THR A 354 -19.09 -48.69 -7.69
N ALA A 355 -19.77 -47.81 -8.43
CA ALA A 355 -19.86 -46.38 -8.10
C ALA A 355 -20.35 -46.14 -6.66
N ASP A 356 -21.34 -46.92 -6.23
CA ASP A 356 -21.94 -46.80 -4.90
C ASP A 356 -20.98 -47.27 -3.80
N GLU A 357 -20.21 -48.33 -4.04
CA GLU A 357 -19.20 -48.81 -3.09
C GLU A 357 -18.03 -47.84 -2.93
N VAL A 358 -17.56 -47.23 -4.02
CA VAL A 358 -16.53 -46.18 -3.98
C VAL A 358 -17.04 -44.96 -3.23
N GLN A 359 -18.29 -44.52 -3.50
CA GLN A 359 -18.90 -43.41 -2.77
C GLN A 359 -19.13 -43.72 -1.29
N ALA A 360 -19.53 -44.95 -0.96
CA ALA A 360 -19.67 -45.40 0.43
C ALA A 360 -18.33 -45.37 1.17
N ALA A 361 -17.25 -45.84 0.54
CA ALA A 361 -15.90 -45.79 1.10
C ALA A 361 -15.41 -44.34 1.33
N TYR A 362 -15.68 -43.43 0.38
CA TYR A 362 -15.39 -42.01 0.56
C TYR A 362 -16.20 -41.40 1.71
N ALA A 363 -17.49 -41.70 1.80
CA ALA A 363 -18.34 -41.23 2.87
C ALA A 363 -17.89 -41.75 4.25
N GLU A 364 -17.48 -43.02 4.35
CA GLU A 364 -16.91 -43.63 5.56
C GLU A 364 -15.59 -42.95 5.97
N ALA A 365 -14.75 -42.58 5.00
CA ALA A 365 -13.56 -41.76 5.23
C ALA A 365 -13.86 -40.28 5.54
N GLY A 366 -15.14 -39.89 5.60
CA GLY A 366 -15.60 -38.55 5.95
C GLY A 366 -15.72 -37.59 4.77
N VAL A 367 -15.54 -38.04 3.53
CA VAL A 367 -15.66 -37.25 2.30
C VAL A 367 -17.12 -37.25 1.84
N THR A 368 -17.92 -36.40 2.46
CA THR A 368 -19.36 -36.23 2.18
C THR A 368 -19.67 -34.83 1.65
N TYR A 369 -20.80 -34.65 0.96
CA TYR A 369 -21.26 -33.32 0.52
C TYR A 369 -21.28 -32.32 1.67
N GLU A 370 -21.82 -32.73 2.80
CA GLU A 370 -21.91 -31.90 4.01
C GLU A 370 -20.53 -31.51 4.55
N SER A 371 -19.57 -32.44 4.54
CA SER A 371 -18.20 -32.16 5.01
C SER A 371 -17.39 -31.24 4.09
N MET A 372 -17.62 -31.31 2.78
CA MET A 372 -16.85 -30.58 1.77
C MET A 372 -17.52 -29.26 1.38
N VAL A 373 -18.80 -29.33 1.01
CA VAL A 373 -19.57 -28.18 0.53
C VAL A 373 -20.27 -27.50 1.71
N GLY A 374 -21.04 -28.24 2.52
CA GLY A 374 -21.83 -27.66 3.61
C GLY A 374 -21.00 -26.96 4.69
N LYS A 375 -19.86 -27.53 5.10
CA LYS A 375 -18.93 -26.87 6.03
C LYS A 375 -18.29 -25.62 5.43
N THR A 376 -17.89 -25.67 4.16
CA THR A 376 -17.31 -24.53 3.45
C THR A 376 -18.32 -23.40 3.35
N GLU A 377 -19.55 -23.71 2.93
CA GLU A 377 -20.66 -22.78 2.84
C GLU A 377 -20.91 -22.08 4.18
N ARG A 378 -21.13 -22.84 5.26
CA ARG A 378 -21.38 -22.25 6.59
C ARG A 378 -20.21 -21.43 7.14
N HIS A 379 -18.98 -21.82 6.81
CA HIS A 379 -17.81 -21.05 7.20
C HIS A 379 -17.85 -19.65 6.57
N PHE A 380 -18.08 -19.58 5.26
CA PHE A 380 -18.10 -18.31 4.53
C PHE A 380 -19.40 -17.52 4.77
N ASP A 381 -20.55 -18.16 4.95
CA ASP A 381 -21.80 -17.49 5.34
C ASP A 381 -21.65 -16.72 6.65
N LYS A 382 -20.94 -17.30 7.62
CA LYS A 382 -20.61 -16.61 8.87
C LYS A 382 -19.75 -15.36 8.62
N LYS A 383 -18.83 -15.40 7.66
CA LYS A 383 -17.99 -14.25 7.28
C LYS A 383 -18.79 -13.17 6.56
N VAL A 384 -19.68 -13.56 5.64
CA VAL A 384 -20.62 -12.65 4.97
C VAL A 384 -21.47 -11.93 6.01
N LYS A 385 -22.11 -12.66 6.94
CA LYS A 385 -22.96 -12.06 7.98
C LYS A 385 -22.20 -11.06 8.88
N ASN A 386 -20.97 -11.39 9.24
CA ASN A 386 -20.12 -10.48 10.02
C ASN A 386 -19.84 -9.18 9.24
N MET A 387 -19.60 -9.28 7.93
CA MET A 387 -19.34 -8.12 7.09
C MET A 387 -20.60 -7.26 6.87
N GLU A 388 -21.76 -7.88 6.66
CA GLU A 388 -23.05 -7.17 6.58
C GLU A 388 -23.37 -6.40 7.88
N THR A 389 -22.99 -6.97 9.03
CA THR A 389 -23.12 -6.26 10.32
C THR A 389 -22.22 -5.03 10.37
N ALA A 390 -20.97 -5.14 9.90
CA ALA A 390 -20.05 -4.01 9.85
C ALA A 390 -20.49 -2.93 8.83
N GLU A 391 -20.96 -3.33 7.66
CA GLU A 391 -21.53 -2.44 6.64
C GLU A 391 -22.73 -1.65 7.19
N THR A 392 -23.58 -2.30 7.97
CA THR A 392 -24.73 -1.66 8.62
C THR A 392 -24.29 -0.59 9.60
N VAL A 393 -23.28 -0.87 10.45
CA VAL A 393 -22.74 0.13 11.39
C VAL A 393 -22.27 1.40 10.69
N PHE A 394 -21.60 1.28 9.54
CA PHE A 394 -21.13 2.45 8.80
C PHE A 394 -22.23 3.16 8.02
N SER A 395 -23.25 2.42 7.56
CA SER A 395 -24.45 3.00 6.95
C SER A 395 -25.28 3.78 7.96
N ASP A 396 -25.44 3.26 9.17
CA ASP A 396 -26.13 3.94 10.26
C ASP A 396 -25.35 5.19 10.69
N LEU A 397 -24.02 5.14 10.74
CA LEU A 397 -23.18 6.31 11.04
C LEU A 397 -23.36 7.44 10.02
N GLU A 398 -23.34 7.13 8.72
CA GLU A 398 -23.59 8.14 7.68
C GLU A 398 -24.99 8.75 7.81
N ALA A 399 -26.01 7.91 8.05
CA ALA A 399 -27.39 8.36 8.26
C ALA A 399 -27.54 9.24 9.50
N ASP A 400 -26.87 8.90 10.61
CA ASP A 400 -26.88 9.69 11.85
C ASP A 400 -26.20 11.06 11.65
N VAL A 401 -25.07 11.10 10.93
CA VAL A 401 -24.39 12.36 10.56
C VAL A 401 -25.33 13.22 9.72
N GLN A 402 -25.95 12.65 8.68
CA GLN A 402 -26.89 13.36 7.82
C GLN A 402 -28.09 13.90 8.61
N ALA A 403 -28.73 13.06 9.42
CA ALA A 403 -29.90 13.44 10.21
C ALA A 403 -29.57 14.52 11.24
N GLY A 404 -28.38 14.45 11.87
CA GLY A 404 -27.89 15.47 12.80
C GLY A 404 -27.68 16.82 12.12
N THR A 405 -27.08 16.83 10.94
CA THR A 405 -26.90 18.05 10.13
C THR A 405 -28.26 18.62 9.71
N GLU A 406 -29.17 17.80 9.18
CA GLU A 406 -30.52 18.24 8.76
C GLU A 406 -31.31 18.85 9.94
N ALA A 407 -31.30 18.19 11.10
CA ALA A 407 -31.99 18.70 12.30
C ALA A 407 -31.43 20.06 12.77
N ALA A 408 -30.12 20.28 12.65
CA ALA A 408 -29.50 21.57 12.96
C ALA A 408 -29.93 22.67 11.98
N LEU A 409 -30.04 22.35 10.69
CA LEU A 409 -30.50 23.30 9.65
C LEU A 409 -31.98 23.65 9.80
N GLU A 410 -32.82 22.69 10.19
CA GLU A 410 -34.23 22.94 10.47
C GLU A 410 -34.43 23.83 11.71
N ALA A 411 -33.58 23.67 12.72
CA ALA A 411 -33.64 24.46 13.95
C ALA A 411 -33.12 25.91 13.79
N ASP A 412 -32.25 26.17 12.81
CA ASP A 412 -31.63 27.47 12.57
C ASP A 412 -31.73 27.91 11.09
N SER A 413 -32.77 28.69 10.78
CA SER A 413 -32.98 29.23 9.44
C SER A 413 -31.92 30.24 8.98
N SER A 414 -31.17 30.84 9.92
CA SER A 414 -30.02 31.70 9.61
C SER A 414 -28.85 30.86 9.10
N LEU A 415 -28.56 29.76 9.80
CA LEU A 415 -27.55 28.77 9.41
C LEU A 415 -27.88 28.15 8.05
N ALA A 416 -29.13 27.74 7.82
CA ALA A 416 -29.57 27.20 6.53
C ALA A 416 -29.39 28.21 5.38
N GLY A 417 -29.70 29.49 5.64
CA GLY A 417 -29.49 30.58 4.66
C GLY A 417 -28.01 30.84 4.36
N ALA A 418 -27.16 30.78 5.38
CA ALA A 418 -25.71 30.96 5.23
C ALA A 418 -25.07 29.82 4.42
N ILE A 419 -25.40 28.56 4.72
CA ILE A 419 -24.87 27.39 4.00
C ILE A 419 -25.25 27.39 2.52
N ALA A 420 -26.51 27.74 2.19
CA ALA A 420 -26.96 27.85 0.81
C ALA A 420 -26.19 28.92 -0.01
N SER A 421 -25.53 29.87 0.67
CA SER A 421 -24.67 30.87 0.03
C SER A 421 -23.24 30.37 -0.22
N TRP A 422 -22.77 29.38 0.56
CA TRP A 422 -21.42 28.79 0.45
C TRP A 422 -21.35 27.60 -0.51
N GLN A 423 -22.49 26.95 -0.78
CA GLN A 423 -22.63 25.87 -1.77
C GLN A 423 -22.79 26.37 -3.22
N LYS A 424 -22.74 27.70 -3.45
CA LYS A 424 -22.68 28.32 -4.79
C LYS A 424 -21.24 28.60 -5.19
#